data_AF-A0A9J5X9N7-F1
#
_entry.id   AF-A0A9J5X9N7-F1
#
_cell.length_a   1.000
_cell.length_b   1.000
_cell.length_c   1.000
_cell.angle_alpha   90.00
_cell.angle_beta   90.00
_cell.angle_gamma   90.00
#
_symmetry.space_group_name_H-M   'P 1'
#
loop_
_entity.id
_entity.type
_entity.pdbx_description
1 polymer ?
#
loop_
_entity_poly.entity_id
_entity_poly.type
_entity_poly.pdbx_seq_one_letter_code
_entity_poly.pdbx_strand_id
1 'polypeptide(L)'
;MVFVNLFRVYILPNWEAASVDEWLYNGGPYELIVLHFLLGIACYMGREWSLASDAGMRPWIAAAYSAHVLLPRFLDLPNWSRKFFDAQHPYAPISHVRRRGIRLPIGAMHGSLVTSSLIRETTENESANEGYRFDQEEETYNIVAAHGYFG
;
A
#
# COMPACT_ATOMS: atom_id res chain seq x y z
N MET A 1 -30.23 4.03 -23.23
CA MET A 1 -30.36 2.63 -22.75
C MET A 1 -28.96 2.10 -22.51
N VAL A 2 -28.52 2.02 -21.26
CA VAL A 2 -27.17 1.55 -20.90
C VAL A 2 -27.11 0.03 -21.12
N PHE A 3 -26.30 -0.42 -22.08
CA PHE A 3 -26.03 -1.85 -22.27
C PHE A 3 -25.01 -2.29 -21.21
N VAL A 4 -25.47 -2.67 -20.02
CA VAL A 4 -24.67 -3.54 -19.15
C VAL A 4 -24.90 -4.97 -19.64
N ASN A 5 -24.15 -5.38 -20.66
CA ASN A 5 -24.07 -6.78 -21.03
C ASN A 5 -22.93 -7.42 -20.22
N LEU A 6 -23.23 -8.51 -19.51
CA LEU A 6 -22.40 -9.20 -18.51
C LEU A 6 -21.03 -9.72 -19.01
N PHE A 7 -20.64 -9.39 -20.25
CA PHE A 7 -19.45 -9.91 -20.93
C PHE A 7 -18.67 -8.88 -21.76
N ARG A 8 -18.94 -7.56 -21.64
CA ARG A 8 -18.16 -6.53 -22.35
C ARG A 8 -17.89 -5.31 -21.47
N VAL A 9 -16.62 -5.05 -21.20
CA VAL A 9 -16.15 -3.77 -20.66
C VAL A 9 -16.00 -2.83 -21.85
N TYR A 10 -16.87 -1.82 -21.94
CA TYR A 10 -16.69 -0.70 -22.85
C TYR A 10 -16.13 0.46 -22.05
N ILE A 11 -15.01 1.03 -22.51
CA ILE A 11 -14.49 2.28 -21.96
C ILE A 11 -15.43 3.40 -22.43
N LEU A 12 -15.92 4.26 -21.53
CA LEU A 12 -16.77 5.41 -21.84
C LEU A 12 -15.97 6.72 -21.73
N PRO A 13 -15.09 7.02 -22.70
CA PRO A 13 -14.43 8.31 -22.73
C PRO A 13 -15.45 9.42 -23.00
N ASN A 14 -15.15 10.64 -22.57
CA ASN A 14 -16.11 11.76 -22.65
C ASN A 14 -16.58 12.08 -24.08
N TRP A 15 -15.76 11.80 -25.10
CA TRP A 15 -16.07 12.04 -26.51
C TRP A 15 -17.00 10.99 -27.13
N GLU A 16 -17.30 9.90 -26.44
CA GLU A 16 -18.29 8.88 -26.87
C GLU A 16 -19.71 9.19 -26.34
N ALA A 17 -19.85 10.12 -25.40
CA ALA A 17 -21.14 10.54 -24.87
C ALA A 17 -21.76 11.63 -25.77
N ALA A 18 -23.10 11.63 -25.92
CA ALA A 18 -23.79 12.67 -26.67
C ALA A 18 -23.78 14.03 -25.94
N SER A 19 -23.55 14.03 -24.62
CA SER A 19 -23.35 15.24 -23.81
C SER A 19 -22.56 14.97 -22.53
N VAL A 20 -22.07 16.04 -21.88
CA VAL A 20 -21.43 15.95 -20.56
C VAL A 20 -22.40 15.42 -19.50
N ASP A 21 -23.68 15.80 -19.56
CA ASP A 21 -24.70 15.34 -18.61
C ASP A 21 -24.92 13.83 -18.72
N GLU A 22 -24.92 13.29 -19.96
CA GLU A 22 -24.97 11.85 -20.18
C GLU A 22 -23.72 11.15 -19.63
N TRP A 23 -22.53 11.71 -19.86
CA TRP A 23 -21.27 11.17 -19.35
C TRP A 23 -21.24 11.13 -17.81
N LEU A 24 -21.70 12.19 -17.16
CA LEU A 24 -21.83 12.27 -15.70
C LEU A 24 -22.85 11.26 -15.17
N TYR A 25 -24.01 11.15 -15.82
CA TYR A 25 -25.07 10.22 -15.44
C TYR A 25 -24.63 8.76 -15.51
N ASN A 26 -23.81 8.42 -16.52
CA ASN A 26 -23.30 7.06 -16.73
C ASN A 26 -22.04 6.74 -15.91
N GLY A 27 -21.57 7.65 -15.05
CA GLY A 27 -20.41 7.41 -14.19
C GLY A 27 -19.05 7.55 -14.87
N GLY A 28 -18.97 8.27 -15.99
CA GLY A 28 -17.74 8.52 -16.73
C GLY A 28 -16.56 9.08 -15.91
N PRO A 29 -16.75 10.02 -14.96
CA PRO A 29 -15.66 10.48 -14.09
C PRO A 29 -15.02 9.38 -13.27
N TYR A 30 -15.81 8.39 -12.81
CA TYR A 30 -15.31 7.29 -12.01
C TYR A 30 -14.33 6.44 -12.82
N GLU A 31 -14.72 6.09 -14.04
CA GLU A 31 -13.89 5.32 -14.96
C GLU A 31 -12.58 6.05 -15.30
N LEU A 32 -12.67 7.35 -15.61
CA LEU A 32 -11.51 8.20 -15.88
C LEU A 32 -10.55 8.19 -14.68
N ILE A 33 -11.04 8.43 -13.47
CA ILE A 33 -10.21 8.47 -12.26
C ILE A 33 -9.52 7.13 -12.03
N VAL A 34 -10.25 6.02 -12.13
CA VAL A 34 -9.69 4.68 -11.87
C VAL A 34 -8.62 4.33 -12.89
N LEU A 35 -8.86 4.55 -14.19
CA LEU A 35 -7.89 4.23 -15.23
C LEU A 35 -6.59 5.04 -15.07
N HIS A 36 -6.71 6.35 -14.84
CA HIS A 36 -5.55 7.21 -14.63
C HIS A 36 -4.81 6.88 -13.32
N PHE A 37 -5.55 6.52 -12.28
CA PHE A 37 -4.96 6.10 -11.02
C PHE A 37 -4.19 4.79 -11.14
N LEU A 38 -4.73 3.79 -11.85
CA LEU A 38 -4.05 2.51 -12.10
C LEU A 38 -2.80 2.68 -12.96
N LEU A 39 -2.88 3.51 -14.01
CA LEU A 39 -1.70 3.90 -14.79
C LEU A 39 -0.67 4.62 -13.92
N GLY A 40 -1.11 5.54 -13.07
CA GLY A 40 -0.27 6.27 -12.13
C GLY A 40 0.47 5.34 -11.15
N ILE A 41 -0.23 4.34 -10.59
CA ILE A 41 0.36 3.31 -9.71
C ILE A 41 1.43 2.50 -10.46
N ALA A 42 1.12 2.06 -11.69
CA ALA A 42 2.07 1.29 -12.49
C ALA A 42 3.34 2.10 -12.81
N CYS A 43 3.17 3.36 -13.22
CA CYS A 43 4.28 4.27 -13.46
C CYS A 43 5.07 4.57 -12.19
N TYR A 44 4.40 4.74 -11.05
CA TYR A 44 5.05 4.99 -9.76
C TYR A 44 5.90 3.79 -9.33
N MET A 45 5.40 2.56 -9.48
CA MET A 45 6.18 1.35 -9.22
C MET A 45 7.43 1.27 -10.10
N GLY A 46 7.29 1.59 -11.40
CA GLY A 46 8.43 1.68 -12.32
C GLY A 46 9.45 2.75 -11.92
N ARG A 47 8.98 3.89 -11.41
CA ARG A 47 9.83 4.96 -10.87
C ARG A 47 10.62 4.50 -9.64
N GLU A 48 10.00 3.80 -8.70
CA GLU A 48 10.70 3.25 -7.53
C GLU A 48 11.81 2.27 -7.94
N TRP A 49 11.56 1.44 -8.95
CA TRP A 49 12.56 0.56 -9.52
C TRP A 49 13.73 1.33 -10.15
N SER A 50 13.43 2.34 -10.98
CA SER A 50 14.47 3.16 -11.64
C SER A 50 15.34 3.86 -10.61
N LEU A 51 14.74 4.52 -9.62
CA LEU A 51 15.49 5.24 -8.59
C LEU A 51 16.39 4.31 -7.77
N ALA A 52 15.93 3.11 -7.42
CA ALA A 52 16.77 2.14 -6.75
C ALA A 52 17.95 1.71 -7.64
N SER A 53 17.69 1.45 -8.92
CA SER A 53 18.73 1.05 -9.89
C SER A 53 19.76 2.14 -10.11
N ASP A 54 19.33 3.39 -10.27
CA ASP A 54 20.18 4.56 -10.49
C ASP A 54 21.03 4.89 -9.25
N ALA A 55 20.49 4.64 -8.05
CA ALA A 55 21.22 4.77 -6.78
C ALA A 55 22.09 3.55 -6.44
N GLY A 56 22.13 2.51 -7.28
CA GLY A 56 22.85 1.26 -7.00
C GLY A 56 22.27 0.43 -5.84
N MET A 57 21.03 0.72 -5.43
CA MET A 57 20.31 0.05 -4.36
C MET A 57 19.59 -1.22 -4.85
N ARG A 58 19.30 -2.14 -3.93
CA ARG A 58 18.50 -3.35 -4.23
C ARG A 58 17.01 -2.96 -4.42
N PRO A 59 16.33 -3.37 -5.51
CA PRO A 59 15.01 -2.83 -5.88
C PRO A 59 13.82 -3.51 -5.17
N TRP A 60 13.99 -3.95 -3.92
CA TRP A 60 12.94 -4.68 -3.18
C TRP A 60 11.76 -3.79 -2.73
N ILE A 61 11.94 -2.47 -2.71
CA ILE A 61 10.87 -1.52 -2.37
C ILE A 61 9.74 -1.62 -3.40
N ALA A 62 10.06 -1.59 -4.71
CA ALA A 62 9.09 -1.75 -5.78
C ALA A 62 8.34 -3.10 -5.70
N ALA A 63 9.06 -4.17 -5.33
CA ALA A 63 8.45 -5.49 -5.12
C ALA A 63 7.47 -5.49 -3.93
N ALA A 64 7.82 -4.86 -2.80
CA ALA A 64 6.92 -4.73 -1.65
C ALA A 64 5.69 -3.85 -1.98
N TYR A 65 5.88 -2.79 -2.77
CA TYR A 65 4.80 -1.94 -3.25
C TYR A 65 3.79 -2.72 -4.12
N SER A 66 4.27 -3.62 -4.99
CA SER A 66 3.41 -4.44 -5.87
C SER A 66 2.39 -5.31 -5.10
N ALA A 67 2.69 -5.70 -3.86
CA ALA A 67 1.77 -6.47 -3.02
C ALA A 67 0.46 -5.72 -2.74
N HIS A 68 0.50 -4.39 -2.68
CA HIS A 68 -0.70 -3.55 -2.50
C HIS A 68 -1.50 -3.44 -3.80
N VAL A 69 -0.81 -3.41 -4.94
CA VAL A 69 -1.41 -3.34 -6.28
C VAL A 69 -2.10 -4.64 -6.65
N LEU A 70 -1.53 -5.79 -6.26
CA LEU A 70 -2.05 -7.13 -6.54
C LEU A 70 -3.14 -7.60 -5.57
N LEU A 71 -3.62 -6.73 -4.67
CA LEU A 71 -4.72 -7.11 -3.79
C LEU A 71 -5.95 -7.49 -4.65
N PRO A 72 -6.68 -8.59 -4.31
CA PRO A 72 -7.78 -9.13 -5.13
C PRO A 72 -8.89 -8.13 -5.45
N ARG A 73 -8.95 -7.01 -4.72
CA ARG A 73 -9.88 -5.91 -4.98
C ARG A 73 -9.57 -5.15 -6.28
N PHE A 74 -8.35 -5.23 -6.82
CA PHE A 74 -7.95 -4.53 -8.05
C PHE A 74 -7.79 -5.46 -9.26
N LEU A 75 -7.45 -6.74 -9.07
CA LEU A 75 -7.20 -7.69 -10.18
C LEU A 75 -8.47 -8.38 -10.73
N ASP A 76 -9.55 -8.48 -9.96
CA ASP A 76 -10.81 -9.10 -10.41
C ASP A 76 -11.69 -8.12 -11.21
N LEU A 77 -11.11 -7.53 -12.26
CA LEU A 77 -11.78 -6.59 -13.18
C LEU A 77 -13.16 -7.07 -13.68
N PRO A 78 -13.41 -8.38 -13.97
CA PRO A 78 -14.72 -8.83 -14.45
C PRO A 78 -15.84 -8.80 -13.39
N ASN A 79 -15.50 -8.83 -12.10
CA ASN A 79 -16.48 -8.95 -10.99
C ASN A 79 -16.38 -7.78 -9.98
N TRP A 80 -15.63 -6.75 -10.33
CA TRP A 80 -15.28 -5.64 -9.45
C TRP A 80 -16.51 -4.87 -8.94
N SER A 81 -17.50 -4.63 -9.81
CA SER A 81 -18.75 -3.95 -9.44
C SER A 81 -19.57 -4.71 -8.39
N ARG A 82 -19.65 -6.04 -8.47
CA ARG A 82 -20.36 -6.89 -7.50
C ARG A 82 -19.68 -6.91 -6.13
N LYS A 83 -18.34 -6.97 -6.10
CA LYS A 83 -17.56 -6.98 -4.87
C LYS A 83 -17.59 -5.63 -4.12
N PHE A 84 -17.77 -4.51 -4.83
CA PHE A 84 -17.94 -3.20 -4.20
C PHE A 84 -19.20 -3.15 -3.32
N PHE A 85 -20.31 -3.72 -3.78
CA PHE A 85 -21.55 -3.84 -3.01
C PHE A 85 -21.46 -4.90 -1.90
N ASP A 86 -20.82 -6.05 -2.15
CA ASP A 86 -20.65 -7.10 -1.13
C ASP A 86 -19.71 -6.67 0.02
N ALA A 87 -18.79 -5.73 -0.23
CA ALA A 87 -17.90 -5.19 0.80
C ALA A 87 -18.63 -4.37 1.88
N GLN A 88 -19.89 -3.97 1.65
CA GLN A 88 -20.75 -3.34 2.64
C GLN A 88 -21.58 -4.36 3.44
N HIS A 89 -21.57 -5.64 3.07
CA HIS A 89 -22.34 -6.69 3.75
C HIS A 89 -21.53 -7.35 4.90
N PRO A 90 -22.12 -7.49 6.11
CA PRO A 90 -21.40 -7.90 7.32
C PRO A 90 -21.02 -9.40 7.42
N TYR A 91 -21.24 -10.22 6.40
CA TYR A 91 -21.02 -11.68 6.49
C TYR A 91 -20.23 -12.22 5.29
N ALA A 92 -18.90 -12.29 5.43
CA ALA A 92 -18.02 -13.03 4.52
C ALA A 92 -17.16 -14.05 5.30
N PRO A 93 -17.44 -15.37 5.21
CA PRO A 93 -16.67 -16.41 5.89
C PRO A 93 -15.27 -16.56 5.27
N ILE A 94 -14.29 -17.03 6.05
CA ILE A 94 -12.85 -17.21 5.75
C ILE A 94 -11.99 -15.92 5.76
N SER A 95 -12.57 -14.73 5.55
CA SER A 95 -11.82 -13.45 5.65
C SER A 95 -11.45 -13.05 7.08
N HIS A 96 -12.06 -13.67 8.10
CA HIS A 96 -11.87 -13.30 9.50
C HIS A 96 -10.59 -13.88 10.12
N VAL A 97 -10.18 -15.08 9.70
CA VAL A 97 -8.92 -15.69 10.15
C VAL A 97 -7.72 -14.97 9.52
N ARG A 98 -7.82 -14.57 8.25
CA ARG A 98 -6.78 -13.79 7.57
C ARG A 98 -6.67 -12.35 8.07
N ARG A 99 -7.78 -11.72 8.45
CA ARG A 99 -7.79 -10.37 9.06
C ARG A 99 -7.28 -10.35 10.51
N ARG A 100 -7.44 -11.44 11.28
CA ARG A 100 -6.91 -11.53 12.65
C ARG A 100 -5.47 -12.05 12.72
N GLY A 101 -5.05 -12.95 11.82
CA GLY A 101 -3.72 -13.56 11.85
C GLY A 101 -2.58 -12.71 11.25
N ILE A 102 -2.87 -11.80 10.31
CA ILE A 102 -1.84 -10.95 9.66
C ILE A 102 -1.54 -9.68 10.48
N ARG A 103 -2.34 -9.35 11.49
CA ARG A 103 -2.04 -8.25 12.41
C ARG A 103 -1.14 -8.73 13.56
N LEU A 104 -0.09 -9.48 13.25
CA LEU A 104 1.09 -9.46 14.10
C LEU A 104 1.61 -8.03 14.00
N PRO A 105 1.68 -7.26 15.09
CA PRO A 105 2.12 -5.88 15.02
C PRO A 105 3.65 -5.87 14.89
N ILE A 106 4.19 -6.44 13.80
CA ILE A 106 5.63 -6.54 13.53
C ILE A 106 6.25 -5.14 13.55
N GLY A 107 5.55 -4.13 13.05
CA GLY A 107 5.98 -2.74 13.16
C GLY A 107 6.06 -2.24 14.61
N ALA A 108 5.08 -2.56 15.46
CA ALA A 108 5.11 -2.16 16.87
C ALA A 108 6.16 -2.97 17.66
N MET A 109 6.28 -4.27 17.38
CA MET A 109 7.26 -5.17 17.98
C MET A 109 8.68 -4.73 17.62
N HIS A 110 8.95 -4.48 16.33
CA HIS A 110 10.24 -3.97 15.88
C HIS A 110 10.54 -2.61 16.51
N GLY A 111 9.58 -1.67 16.47
CA GLY A 111 9.73 -0.36 17.10
C GLY A 111 10.02 -0.47 18.60
N SER A 112 9.31 -1.34 19.33
CA SER A 112 9.54 -1.53 20.77
C SER A 112 10.89 -2.13 21.09
N LEU A 113 11.35 -3.13 20.32
CA LEU A 113 12.64 -3.79 20.54
C LEU A 113 13.81 -2.85 20.24
N VAL A 114 13.73 -2.05 19.18
CA VAL A 114 14.74 -1.04 18.86
C VAL A 114 14.77 0.03 19.94
N THR A 115 13.60 0.57 20.31
CA THR A 115 13.51 1.65 21.32
C THR A 115 13.99 1.18 22.70
N SER A 116 13.74 -0.07 23.09
CA SER A 116 14.15 -0.60 24.38
C SER A 116 15.65 -0.94 24.47
N SER A 117 16.38 -0.89 23.35
CA SER A 117 17.79 -1.27 23.28
C SER A 117 18.70 -0.16 22.74
N LEU A 118 18.21 1.08 22.68
CA LEU A 118 19.00 2.25 22.31
C LEU A 118 20.23 2.41 23.23
N ILE A 119 21.37 2.73 22.63
CA ILE A 119 22.58 3.07 23.37
C ILE A 119 22.38 4.48 23.95
N ARG A 120 22.69 4.66 25.23
CA ARG A 120 22.52 5.95 25.91
C ARG A 120 23.64 6.90 25.51
N GLU A 121 23.33 7.81 24.59
CA GLU A 121 24.21 8.89 24.13
C GLU A 121 23.83 10.27 24.69
N THR A 122 22.70 10.34 25.40
CA THR A 122 22.14 11.60 25.93
C THR A 122 21.94 11.59 27.44
N THR A 123 21.78 12.79 28.00
CA THR A 123 21.37 13.07 29.37
C THR A 123 19.86 12.97 29.54
N GLU A 124 19.38 12.97 30.79
CA GLU A 124 17.95 12.79 31.10
C GLU A 124 17.10 14.03 30.77
N ASN A 125 17.74 15.18 30.57
CA ASN A 125 17.07 16.45 30.31
C ASN A 125 16.95 16.76 28.81
N GLU A 126 17.42 15.87 27.94
CA GLU A 126 17.34 16.02 26.49
C GLU A 126 16.70 14.78 25.85
N SER A 127 16.25 14.91 24.60
CA SER A 127 15.59 13.82 23.90
C SER A 127 16.60 12.75 23.49
N ALA A 128 16.26 11.47 23.68
CA ALA A 128 17.08 10.35 23.21
C ALA A 128 17.34 10.36 21.69
N ASN A 129 16.47 11.03 20.90
CA ASN A 129 16.66 11.16 19.45
C ASN A 129 17.89 11.99 19.08
N GLU A 130 18.33 12.93 19.93
CA GLU A 130 19.53 13.73 19.70
C GLU A 130 20.82 12.89 19.80
N GLY A 131 20.72 11.68 20.35
CA GLY A 131 21.81 10.70 20.37
C GLY A 131 22.12 10.11 18.99
N TYR A 132 21.19 10.17 18.03
CA TYR A 132 21.42 9.71 16.66
C TYR A 132 21.93 10.83 15.77
N ARG A 133 22.96 10.54 14.97
CA ARG A 133 23.48 11.46 13.94
C ARG A 133 23.28 10.86 12.56
N PHE A 134 22.77 11.67 11.64
CA PHE A 134 22.66 11.27 10.24
C PHE A 134 24.05 10.98 9.68
N ASP A 135 24.20 9.86 8.95
CA ASP A 135 25.47 9.37 8.40
C ASP A 135 26.48 8.81 9.43
N GLN A 136 26.02 8.42 10.63
CA GLN A 136 26.87 7.68 11.59
C GLN A 136 27.16 6.25 11.11
N GLU A 137 28.38 5.76 11.36
CA GLU A 137 28.79 4.40 10.99
C GLU A 137 28.36 3.33 12.01
N GLU A 138 28.23 3.72 13.29
CA GLU A 138 27.86 2.79 14.36
C GLU A 138 26.34 2.64 14.51
N GLU A 139 25.91 1.41 14.83
CA GLU A 139 24.50 1.11 15.11
C GLU A 139 24.01 1.84 16.37
N THR A 140 22.81 2.41 16.31
CA THR A 140 22.23 3.23 17.40
C THR A 140 21.66 2.40 18.55
N TYR A 141 21.53 1.08 18.37
CA TYR A 141 20.92 0.17 19.34
C TYR A 141 21.68 -1.15 19.44
N ASN A 142 21.55 -1.83 20.57
CA ASN A 142 22.21 -3.10 20.82
C ASN A 142 21.32 -4.28 20.39
N ILE A 143 21.60 -4.84 19.20
CA ILE A 143 20.86 -5.99 18.65
C ILE A 143 20.97 -7.24 19.52
N VAL A 144 22.10 -7.45 20.22
CA VAL A 144 22.29 -8.61 21.11
C VAL A 144 21.39 -8.49 22.34
N ALA A 145 21.25 -7.29 22.90
CA ALA A 145 20.33 -7.02 24.00
C ALA A 145 18.86 -7.20 23.56
N ALA A 146 18.49 -6.70 22.39
CA ALA A 146 17.15 -6.89 21.82
C ALA A 146 16.84 -8.37 21.55
N HIS A 147 17.81 -9.12 21.03
CA HIS A 147 17.68 -10.56 20.79
C HIS A 147 17.55 -11.34 22.10
N GLY A 148 18.38 -11.04 23.11
CA GLY A 148 18.31 -11.67 24.43
C GLY A 148 17.03 -11.36 25.21
N TYR A 149 16.38 -10.23 24.94
CA TYR A 149 15.06 -9.90 25.50
C TYR A 149 13.91 -10.67 24.81
N PHE A 150 14.06 -11.00 23.53
CA PHE A 150 13.00 -11.62 22.72
C PHE A 150 13.05 -13.17 22.69
N GLY A 151 14.26 -13.75 22.77
CA GLY A 151 14.51 -15.20 22.66
C GLY A 151 14.30 -15.98 23.95
#